data_AF-A0A9E3WQ40-F1
#
_entry.id   AF-A0A9E3WQ40-F1
#
_cell.length_a   1.000
_cell.length_b   1.000
_cell.length_c   1.000
_cell.angle_alpha   90.00
_cell.angle_beta   90.00
_cell.angle_gamma   90.00
#
_symmetry.space_group_name_H-M   'P 1'
#
loop_
_entity.id
_entity.type
_entity.pdbx_description
1 polymer ?
#
loop_
_entity_poly.entity_id
_entity_poly.type
_entity_poly.pdbx_seq_one_letter_code
_entity_poly.pdbx_strand_id
1 'polypeptide(L)'
;MSHVVEIQTMITDLEALTSATRRMQLPPPCRGEVQLFSSKASGYAVPLKDWRYPVVCDVESGQVAFDNFGGRWGKQEELDRLFQNYAIEKAKIEARRQGHSVHEQPLQDGSVKLTVNVGGTA
;
A
#
# COMPACT_ATOMS: atom_id res chain seq x y z
N MET A 1 3.37 -16.68 27.24
CA MET A 1 3.31 -16.94 25.78
C MET A 1 2.62 -15.75 25.14
N SER A 2 3.37 -14.90 24.44
CA SER A 2 2.84 -13.69 23.81
C SER A 2 2.26 -14.04 22.44
N HIS A 3 0.94 -13.94 22.30
CA HIS A 3 0.28 -14.00 20.99
C HIS A 3 0.32 -12.59 20.38
N VAL A 4 1.48 -12.17 19.90
CA VAL A 4 1.56 -10.98 19.04
C VAL A 4 1.08 -11.42 17.67
N VAL A 5 -0.09 -10.95 17.27
CA VAL A 5 -0.59 -11.10 15.91
C VAL A 5 0.05 -9.98 15.08
N GLU A 6 1.04 -10.32 14.27
CA GLU A 6 1.59 -9.37 13.29
C GLU A 6 0.58 -9.26 12.14
N ILE A 7 -0.11 -8.12 12.07
CA ILE A 7 -0.94 -7.78 10.91
C ILE A 7 -0.01 -7.20 9.85
N GLN A 8 0.43 -8.04 8.91
CA GLN A 8 1.12 -7.58 7.71
C GLN A 8 0.10 -7.05 6.71
N THR A 9 0.26 -5.80 6.26
CA THR A 9 -0.60 -5.23 5.22
C THR A 9 -0.37 -5.99 3.91
N MET A 10 -1.36 -6.77 3.48
CA MET A 10 -1.32 -7.47 2.20
C MET A 10 -1.85 -6.57 1.08
N ILE A 11 -1.09 -6.49 -0.02
CA ILE A 11 -1.48 -5.75 -1.21
C ILE A 11 -2.03 -6.75 -2.22
N THR A 12 -3.35 -6.82 -2.36
CA THR A 12 -4.06 -7.77 -3.24
C THR A 12 -4.90 -7.10 -4.32
N ASP A 13 -5.04 -5.78 -4.30
CA ASP A 13 -5.86 -5.02 -5.25
C ASP A 13 -5.01 -4.05 -6.08
N LEU A 14 -4.93 -4.30 -7.39
CA LEU A 14 -4.16 -3.46 -8.32
C LEU A 14 -4.77 -2.07 -8.51
N GLU A 15 -6.10 -1.93 -8.43
CA GLU A 15 -6.80 -0.64 -8.57
C GLU A 15 -6.45 0.27 -7.38
N ALA A 16 -6.45 -0.29 -6.18
CA ALA A 16 -6.04 0.42 -4.98
C ALA A 16 -4.54 0.77 -5.00
N LEU A 17 -3.67 -0.15 -5.45
CA LEU A 17 -2.23 0.09 -5.60
C LEU A 17 -1.93 1.21 -6.60
N THR A 18 -2.62 1.20 -7.74
CA THR A 18 -2.48 2.24 -8.77
C THR A 18 -2.98 3.60 -8.27
N SER A 19 -4.08 3.61 -7.51
CA SER A 19 -4.61 4.84 -6.90
C SER A 19 -3.67 5.39 -5.83
N ALA A 20 -3.06 4.52 -5.01
CA ALA A 20 -2.10 4.89 -3.99
C ALA A 20 -0.81 5.51 -4.58
N THR A 21 -0.24 4.88 -5.61
CA THR A 21 0.94 5.41 -6.32
C THR A 21 0.65 6.76 -6.97
N ARG A 22 -0.52 6.92 -7.60
CA ARG A 22 -0.97 8.21 -8.14
C ARG A 22 -1.08 9.30 -7.08
N ARG A 23 -1.65 8.97 -5.91
CA ARG A 23 -1.78 9.90 -4.78
C ARG A 23 -0.42 10.34 -4.24
N MET A 24 0.56 9.44 -4.25
CA MET A 24 1.96 9.72 -3.88
C MET A 24 2.77 10.40 -4.99
N GLN A 25 2.16 10.68 -6.15
CA GLN A 25 2.85 11.24 -7.33
C GLN A 25 4.00 10.36 -7.84
N LEU A 26 3.86 9.04 -7.67
CA LEU A 26 4.81 8.05 -8.16
C LEU A 26 4.41 7.57 -9.56
N PRO A 27 5.37 7.05 -10.35
CA PRO A 27 5.07 6.29 -11.56
C PRO A 27 4.08 5.16 -11.28
N PRO A 28 3.22 4.81 -12.26
CA PRO A 28 2.29 3.69 -12.10
C PRO A 28 3.03 2.36 -11.89
N PRO A 29 2.43 1.41 -11.14
CA PRO A 29 3.03 0.10 -10.91
C PRO A 29 3.21 -0.67 -12.23
N CYS A 30 4.43 -1.15 -12.48
CA CYS A 30 4.75 -1.91 -13.69
C CYS A 30 4.85 -3.40 -13.37
N ARG A 31 4.12 -4.26 -14.07
CA ARG A 31 4.24 -5.72 -13.92
C ARG A 31 5.57 -6.21 -14.51
N GLY A 32 6.32 -7.00 -13.75
CA GLY A 32 7.55 -7.62 -14.22
C GLY A 32 8.29 -8.40 -13.14
N GLU A 33 9.39 -9.03 -13.52
CA GLU A 33 10.38 -9.58 -12.60
C GLU A 33 11.42 -8.50 -12.31
N VAL A 34 11.68 -8.23 -11.04
CA VAL A 34 12.67 -7.26 -10.59
C VAL A 34 13.75 -7.99 -9.81
N GLN A 35 14.99 -7.68 -10.15
CA GLN A 35 16.16 -8.06 -9.37
C GLN A 35 16.30 -7.10 -8.17
N LEU A 36 16.05 -7.61 -6.96
CA LEU A 36 16.47 -6.97 -5.71
C LEU A 36 17.95 -7.28 -5.44
N PHE A 37 18.50 -6.79 -4.33
CA PHE A 37 19.91 -6.96 -4.01
C PHE A 37 20.33 -8.43 -3.92
N SER A 38 19.58 -9.26 -3.19
CA SER A 38 19.90 -10.68 -2.98
C SER A 38 18.86 -11.66 -3.52
N SER A 39 17.76 -11.17 -4.09
CA SER A 39 16.65 -12.00 -4.56
C SER A 39 16.00 -11.43 -5.82
N LYS A 40 15.19 -12.24 -6.48
CA LYS A 40 14.28 -11.79 -7.53
C LYS A 40 12.86 -11.87 -7.01
N ALA A 41 12.05 -10.89 -7.38
CA ALA A 41 10.63 -10.87 -7.07
C ALA A 41 9.83 -10.56 -8.34
N SER A 42 8.72 -11.26 -8.51
CA SER A 42 7.80 -11.07 -9.63
C SER A 42 6.51 -10.46 -9.12
N GLY A 43 6.03 -9.42 -9.79
CA GLY A 43 4.83 -8.71 -9.38
C GLY A 43 4.77 -7.31 -9.97
N TYR A 44 4.12 -6.41 -9.25
CA TYR A 44 4.00 -5.00 -9.60
C TYR A 44 5.08 -4.19 -8.92
N ALA A 45 6.03 -3.69 -9.71
CA ALA A 45 7.11 -2.84 -9.24
C ALA A 45 6.64 -1.41 -9.03
N VAL A 46 6.83 -0.90 -7.81
CA VAL A 46 6.54 0.47 -7.39
C VAL A 46 7.86 1.17 -7.03
N PRO A 47 8.31 2.14 -7.84
CA PRO A 47 9.49 2.92 -7.52
C PRO A 47 9.14 3.97 -6.44
N LEU A 48 9.61 3.73 -5.21
CA LEU A 48 9.49 4.70 -4.12
C LEU A 48 10.53 5.82 -4.24
N LYS A 49 10.22 6.99 -3.68
CA LYS A 49 11.11 8.14 -3.72
C LYS A 49 12.39 7.87 -2.93
N ASP A 50 13.55 8.16 -3.52
CA ASP A 50 14.88 7.96 -2.92
C ASP A 50 15.20 6.49 -2.56
N TRP A 51 14.46 5.55 -3.16
CA TRP A 51 14.75 4.12 -3.03
C TRP A 51 15.67 3.63 -4.15
N ARG A 52 16.63 2.78 -3.80
CA ARG A 52 17.58 2.19 -4.76
C ARG A 52 16.95 1.07 -5.59
N TYR A 53 16.09 0.27 -4.97
CA TYR A 53 15.36 -0.82 -5.60
C TYR A 53 13.86 -0.55 -5.44
N PRO A 54 13.04 -0.82 -6.48
CA PRO A 54 11.61 -0.64 -6.34
C PRO A 54 11.02 -1.72 -5.43
N VAL A 55 9.89 -1.40 -4.81
CA VAL A 55 9.10 -2.35 -4.02
C VAL A 55 8.28 -3.19 -4.97
N VAL A 56 8.29 -4.51 -4.82
CA VAL A 56 7.54 -5.43 -5.68
C VAL A 56 6.34 -5.95 -4.91
N CYS A 57 5.15 -5.61 -5.36
CA CYS A 57 3.89 -6.05 -4.78
C CYS A 57 3.33 -7.22 -5.62
N ASP A 58 3.28 -8.42 -5.04
CA ASP A 58 2.59 -9.54 -5.64
C ASP A 58 1.12 -9.52 -5.21
N VAL A 59 0.25 -9.03 -6.10
CA VAL A 59 -1.19 -8.92 -5.84
C VAL A 59 -1.91 -10.27 -5.80
N GLU A 60 -1.30 -11.34 -6.32
CA GLU A 60 -1.90 -12.68 -6.30
C GLU A 60 -1.70 -13.34 -4.93
N SER A 61 -0.49 -13.25 -4.37
CA SER A 61 -0.18 -13.78 -3.04
C SER A 61 -0.43 -12.80 -1.90
N GLY A 62 -0.56 -11.50 -2.20
CA GLY A 62 -0.63 -10.43 -1.22
C GLY A 62 0.71 -10.03 -0.62
N GLN A 63 1.82 -10.66 -1.03
CA GLN A 63 3.14 -10.42 -0.48
C GLN A 63 3.79 -9.17 -1.07
N VAL A 64 4.63 -8.52 -0.27
CA VAL A 64 5.40 -7.35 -0.68
C VAL A 64 6.88 -7.65 -0.47
N ALA A 65 7.64 -7.70 -1.56
CA ALA A 65 9.07 -7.89 -1.54
C ALA A 65 9.79 -6.54 -1.68
N PHE A 66 10.69 -6.26 -0.76
CA PHE A 66 11.47 -5.03 -0.75
C PHE A 66 12.81 -5.25 -0.06
N ASP A 67 13.78 -4.39 -0.37
CA ASP A 67 15.06 -4.38 0.33
C ASP A 67 15.52 -2.94 0.54
N ASN A 68 15.45 -2.50 1.80
CA ASN A 68 15.90 -1.18 2.19
C ASN A 68 17.22 -1.21 3.00
N PHE A 69 17.84 -2.39 3.20
CA PHE A 69 19.04 -2.60 4.03
C PHE A 69 19.05 -1.75 5.31
N GLY A 70 18.04 -1.93 6.18
CA GLY A 70 17.93 -1.18 7.44
C GLY A 70 17.78 0.33 7.26
N GLY A 71 17.20 0.76 6.13
CA GLY A 71 17.00 2.17 5.78
C GLY A 71 18.07 2.79 4.89
N ARG A 72 19.16 2.08 4.57
CA ARG A 72 20.25 2.62 3.72
C ARG A 72 19.89 2.75 2.24
N TRP A 73 18.92 1.96 1.76
CA TRP A 73 18.51 1.96 0.35
C TRP A 73 17.10 2.52 0.13
N GLY A 74 16.55 3.17 1.14
CA GLY A 74 15.22 3.75 1.11
C GLY A 74 14.70 3.93 2.52
N LYS A 75 14.01 5.04 2.78
CA LYS A 75 13.40 5.28 4.10
C LYS A 75 12.16 4.39 4.26
N GLN A 76 12.08 3.68 5.38
CA GLN A 76 10.92 2.86 5.74
C GLN A 76 9.62 3.67 5.70
N GLU A 77 9.67 4.96 6.10
CA GLU A 77 8.54 5.90 6.04
C GLU A 77 7.86 5.98 4.67
N GLU A 78 8.62 5.86 3.56
CA GLU A 78 8.03 5.90 2.21
C GLU A 78 7.28 4.60 1.88
N LEU A 79 7.75 3.46 2.41
CA LEU A 79 7.03 2.18 2.32
C LEU A 79 5.78 2.19 3.20
N ASP A 80 5.87 2.72 4.42
CA ASP A 80 4.73 2.84 5.33
C ASP A 80 3.67 3.78 4.74
N ARG A 81 4.08 4.87 4.08
CA ARG A 81 3.18 5.75 3.31
C ARG A 81 2.51 5.02 2.15
N LEU A 82 3.21 4.14 1.43
CA LEU A 82 2.60 3.33 0.38
C LEU A 82 1.49 2.45 0.96
N PHE A 83 1.76 1.76 2.09
CA PHE A 83 0.78 0.92 2.77
C PHE A 83 -0.42 1.71 3.28
N GLN A 84 -0.19 2.85 3.93
CA GLN A 84 -1.26 3.72 4.40
C GLN A 84 -2.14 4.21 3.24
N ASN A 85 -1.54 4.70 2.15
CA ASN A 85 -2.29 5.16 0.99
C ASN A 85 -3.04 4.01 0.30
N TYR A 86 -2.43 2.83 0.18
CA TYR A 86 -3.09 1.63 -0.33
C TYR A 86 -4.32 1.26 0.51
N ALA A 87 -4.18 1.21 1.84
CA ALA A 87 -5.29 0.89 2.75
C ALA A 87 -6.44 1.90 2.62
N ILE A 88 -6.11 3.19 2.49
CA ILE A 88 -7.11 4.25 2.28
C ILE A 88 -7.87 4.05 0.97
N GLU A 89 -7.16 3.87 -0.14
CA GLU A 89 -7.79 3.71 -1.45
C GLU A 89 -8.59 2.40 -1.53
N LYS A 90 -8.07 1.30 -0.96
CA LYS A 90 -8.79 0.03 -0.88
C LYS A 90 -10.10 0.17 -0.09
N ALA A 91 -10.06 0.80 1.09
CA ALA A 91 -11.26 1.02 1.90
C ALA A 91 -12.30 1.90 1.17
N LYS A 92 -11.87 2.95 0.48
CA LYS A 92 -12.76 3.80 -0.33
C LYS A 92 -13.39 3.04 -1.49
N ILE A 93 -12.60 2.26 -2.23
CA ILE A 93 -13.09 1.45 -3.35
C ILE A 93 -14.15 0.46 -2.86
N GLU A 94 -13.87 -0.28 -1.79
CA GLU A 94 -14.82 -1.27 -1.24
C GLU A 94 -16.10 -0.63 -0.70
N ALA A 95 -15.98 0.47 0.04
CA ALA A 95 -17.14 1.21 0.52
C ALA A 95 -17.99 1.72 -0.65
N ARG A 96 -17.37 2.27 -1.69
CA ARG A 96 -18.08 2.75 -2.90
C ARG A 96 -18.77 1.60 -3.64
N ARG A 97 -18.14 0.43 -3.75
CA ARG A 97 -18.74 -0.77 -4.36
C ARG A 97 -20.00 -1.21 -3.61
N GLN A 98 -20.07 -0.96 -2.31
CA GLN A 98 -21.24 -1.23 -1.47
C GLN A 98 -22.24 -0.05 -1.40
N GLY A 99 -22.04 1.00 -2.18
CA GLY A 99 -22.90 2.19 -2.18
C GLY A 99 -22.74 3.08 -0.94
N HIS A 100 -21.65 2.91 -0.17
CA HIS A 100 -21.33 3.73 0.99
C HIS A 100 -20.44 4.91 0.59
N SER A 101 -20.53 6.00 1.36
CA SER A 101 -19.62 7.13 1.24
C SER A 101 -18.55 7.06 2.32
N VAL A 102 -17.36 7.57 2.04
CA VAL A 102 -16.24 7.59 3.00
C VAL A 102 -15.77 9.02 3.20
N HIS A 103 -15.69 9.43 4.47
CA HIS A 103 -15.04 10.67 4.86
C HIS A 103 -13.62 10.38 5.37
N GLU A 104 -12.64 11.06 4.79
CA GLU A 104 -11.23 10.94 5.16
C GLU A 104 -10.80 12.17 5.98
N GLN A 105 -10.20 11.94 7.14
CA GLN A 105 -9.68 12.98 8.02
C GLN A 105 -8.22 12.69 8.38
N PRO A 106 -7.24 13.52 7.95
CA PRO A 106 -5.87 13.42 8.43
C PRO A 106 -5.78 13.83 9.90
N LEU A 107 -4.96 13.12 10.66
CA LEU A 107 -4.71 13.38 12.08
C LEU A 107 -3.32 14.02 12.28
N GLN A 108 -3.12 14.66 13.43
CA GLN A 108 -1.89 15.41 13.73
C GLN A 108 -0.65 14.52 13.84
N ASP A 109 -0.84 13.24 14.16
CA ASP A 109 0.22 12.23 14.27
C ASP A 109 0.59 11.58 12.92
N GLY A 110 -0.01 12.03 11.81
CA GLY A 110 0.22 11.49 10.47
C GLY A 110 -0.66 10.28 10.13
N SER A 111 -1.42 9.75 11.08
CA SER A 111 -2.44 8.73 10.80
C SER A 111 -3.64 9.35 10.08
N VAL A 112 -4.50 8.49 9.51
CA VAL A 112 -5.70 8.91 8.78
C VAL A 112 -6.89 8.16 9.33
N LYS A 113 -7.93 8.91 9.70
CA LYS A 113 -9.22 8.37 10.10
C LYS A 113 -10.13 8.28 8.88
N LEU A 114 -10.65 7.09 8.61
CA LEU A 114 -11.70 6.86 7.61
C LEU A 114 -13.02 6.60 8.32
N THR A 115 -14.04 7.36 7.98
CA THR A 115 -15.41 7.17 8.48
C THR A 115 -16.29 6.72 7.32
N VAL A 116 -16.77 5.47 7.37
CA VAL A 116 -17.68 4.91 6.35
C VAL A 116 -19.11 5.23 6.77
N ASN A 117 -19.80 6.02 5.96
CA ASN A 117 -21.21 6.31 6.13
C ASN A 117 -22.01 5.26 5.36
N VAL A 118 -22.53 4.30 6.11
CA VAL A 118 -23.46 3.28 5.60
C VAL A 118 -24.82 3.96 5.45
N GLY A 119 -25.16 4.32 4.21
CA GLY A 119 -26.51 4.81 3.90
C GLY A 119 -27.50 3.66 4.15
N GLY A 120 -28.31 3.79 5.20
CA GLY A 120 -29.38 2.82 5.46
C GLY A 120 -30.38 2.87 4.30
N THR A 121 -30.50 1.76 3.58
CA THR A 121 -31.74 1.47 2.87
C THR A 121 -32.83 1.35 3.94
N ALA A 122 -33.64 2.39 4.07
CA ALA A 122 -34.92 2.34 4.78
C ALA A 122 -35.95 1.57 3.95
#